data_AF-A0A6L3ACK3-F1
#
_entry.id   AF-A0A6L3ACK3-F1
#
_cell.length_a   1.000
_cell.length_b   1.000
_cell.length_c   1.000
_cell.angle_alpha   90.00
_cell.angle_beta   90.00
_cell.angle_gamma   90.00
#
_symmetry.space_group_name_H-M   'P 1'
#
loop_
_entity.id
_entity.type
_entity.pdbx_description
1 polymer ?
#
loop_
_entity_poly.entity_id
_entity_poly.type
_entity_poly.pdbx_seq_one_letter_code
_entity_poly.pdbx_strand_id
1 'polypeptide(L)' 'MASGPLAGVKVLEFTQIIAGPFCCMLLADMGADVV' A
#
# COMPACT_ATOMS: atom_id res chain seq x y z
N MET A 1 10.56 14.14 10.09
CA MET A 1 9.65 12.98 10.08
C MET A 1 9.66 12.43 8.68
N ALA A 2 10.56 11.48 8.39
CA ALA A 2 10.66 10.92 7.04
C ALA A 2 9.40 10.07 6.79
N SER A 3 8.59 10.48 5.83
CA SER A 3 7.55 9.63 5.24
C SER A 3 8.21 8.33 4.76
N GLY A 4 7.57 7.18 4.97
CA GLY A 4 8.16 5.85 4.77
C GLY A 4 8.76 5.60 3.37
N PRO A 5 9.42 4.46 3.15
CA PRO A 5 10.15 4.18 1.90
C PRO A 5 9.29 4.22 0.62
N LEU A 6 7.95 4.14 0.72
CA LEU A 6 7.02 4.27 -0.39
C LEU A 6 6.28 5.62 -0.43
N ALA A 7 6.79 6.64 0.26
CA ALA A 7 6.18 7.97 0.26
C ALA A 7 6.00 8.53 -1.17
N GLY A 8 4.77 8.93 -1.48
CA GLY A 8 4.40 9.50 -2.78
C GLY A 8 4.07 8.46 -3.85
N VAL A 9 4.18 7.16 -3.55
CA VAL A 9 3.71 6.09 -4.44
C VAL A 9 2.19 5.95 -4.31
N LYS A 10 1.49 5.87 -5.44
CA LYS A 10 0.06 5.59 -5.53
C LYS A 10 -0.19 4.19 -6.08
N VAL A 11 -1.04 3.42 -5.43
CA VAL A 11 -1.38 2.04 -5.80
C VAL A 11 -2.89 1.93 -5.97
N LEU A 12 -3.33 1.32 -7.06
CA LEU A 12 -4.73 0.97 -7.28
C LEU A 12 -4.90 -0.52 -7.03
N GLU A 13 -5.77 -0.89 -6.09
CA GLU A 13 -6.05 -2.27 -5.73
C GLU A 13 -7.32 -2.78 -6.45
N PHE A 14 -7.17 -3.85 -7.24
CA PHE A 14 -8.29 -4.57 -7.86
C PHE A 14 -8.40 -6.01 -7.38
N THR A 15 -7.61 -6.38 -6.38
CA THR A 15 -7.56 -7.73 -5.86
C THR A 15 -8.74 -8.04 -4.95
N GLN A 16 -8.97 -9.34 -4.72
CA GLN A 16 -10.04 -9.80 -3.86
C GLN A 16 -9.51 -10.83 -2.85
N ILE A 17 -10.33 -11.11 -1.84
CA ILE A 17 -10.06 -12.09 -0.78
C ILE A 17 -8.92 -11.62 0.13
N ILE A 18 -7.83 -12.39 0.28
CA ILE A 18 -6.87 -12.19 1.39
C ILE A 18 -5.49 -11.77 0.89
N ALA A 19 -4.94 -12.46 -0.11
CA ALA A 19 -3.54 -12.25 -0.51
C ALA A 19 -3.29 -10.82 -1.03
N GLY A 20 -4.23 -10.30 -1.80
CA GLY A 20 -4.15 -8.96 -2.39
C GLY A 20 -4.26 -7.82 -1.37
N PRO A 21 -5.37 -7.75 -0.60
CA PRO A 21 -5.50 -6.75 0.47
C PRO A 21 -4.37 -6.82 1.50
N PHE A 22 -3.89 -8.03 1.84
CA PHE A 22 -2.76 -8.17 2.77
C PHE A 22 -1.46 -7.58 2.21
N CYS A 23 -1.16 -7.83 0.94
CA CYS A 23 -0.02 -7.21 0.27
C CYS A 23 -0.14 -5.68 0.29
N CYS A 24 -1.32 -5.14 -0.06
CA CYS A 24 -1.53 -3.70 -0.12
C CYS A 24 -1.52 -3.02 1.25
N MET A 25 -1.94 -3.71 2.32
CA MET A 25 -1.76 -3.23 3.69
C MET A 25 -0.28 -3.05 4.05
N LEU A 26 0.59 -3.99 3.67
CA LEU A 26 2.04 -3.85 3.91
C LEU A 26 2.64 -2.67 3.11
N LEU A 27 2.15 -2.42 1.90
CA LEU A 27 2.57 -1.25 1.10
C LEU A 27 2.11 0.07 1.75
N ALA A 28 0.91 0.10 2.30
CA ALA A 28 0.38 1.25 3.03
C ALA A 28 1.19 1.54 4.31
N ASP A 29 1.59 0.51 5.06
CA ASP A 29 2.48 0.64 6.23
C ASP A 29 3.83 1.26 5.87
N MET A 30 4.31 1.01 4.65
CA MET A 30 5.53 1.60 4.09
C MET A 30 5.33 3.02 3.53
N GLY A 31 4.12 3.57 3.57
CA GLY A 31 3.80 4.94 3.21
C GLY A 31 3.19 5.15 1.81
N ALA A 32 2.73 4.07 1.16
CA ALA A 32 2.00 4.18 -0.10
C ALA A 32 0.54 4.65 0.12
N ASP A 33 0.00 5.38 -0.86
CA ASP A 33 -1.42 5.74 -0.96
C ASP A 33 -2.14 4.67 -1.79
N VAL A 34 -2.87 3.78 -1.12
CA VAL A 34 -3.58 2.64 -1.74
C VAL A 34 -5.07 2.96 -1.83
N VAL A 35 -5.66 2.81 -3.02
CA VAL A 35 -7.09 3.03 -3.31
C VAL A 35 -7.72 1.79 -3.95
#